data_AF-A0A4Q0J5C8-F1
#
_entry.id   AF-A0A4Q0J5C8-F1
#
_cell.length_a   1.000
_cell.length_b   1.000
_cell.length_c   1.000
_cell.angle_alpha   90.00
_cell.angle_beta   90.00
_cell.angle_gamma   90.00
#
_symmetry.space_group_name_H-M   'P 1'
#
loop_
_entity.id
_entity.type
_entity.pdbx_description
1 polymer ?
#
loop_
_entity_poly.entity_id
_entity_poly.type
_entity_poly.pdbx_seq_one_letter_code
_entity_poly.pdbx_strand_id
1 'polypeptide(L)' 'MEITSDQLKWLNSLSCHRLSSDDEHKKLILSFENKRNPNLVDSLQTTAWLEDEDGSTAYYIIKNDDGFPLFSFL' A
#
# COMPACT_ATOMS: atom_id res chain seq x y z
N MET A 1 -21.68 -6.97 13.82
CA MET A 1 -20.29 -7.39 14.05
C MET A 1 -19.58 -6.14 14.53
N GLU A 2 -19.24 -6.07 15.81
CA GLU A 2 -18.51 -4.93 16.38
C GLU A 2 -17.03 -5.27 16.47
N ILE A 3 -16.20 -4.29 16.19
CA ILE A 3 -14.74 -4.42 16.22
C ILE A 3 -14.31 -4.49 17.68
N THR A 4 -13.44 -5.43 18.03
CA THR A 4 -12.94 -5.56 19.40
C THR A 4 -11.90 -4.48 19.71
N SER A 5 -11.67 -4.21 20.99
CA SER A 5 -10.63 -3.28 21.43
C SER A 5 -9.24 -3.64 20.89
N ASP A 6 -8.94 -4.93 20.76
CA ASP A 6 -7.67 -5.41 20.20
C ASP A 6 -7.58 -5.15 18.70
N GLN A 7 -8.68 -5.34 17.95
CA GLN A 7 -8.76 -5.00 16.53
C GLN A 7 -8.62 -3.48 16.32
N LEU A 8 -9.23 -2.66 17.19
CA LEU A 8 -9.09 -1.21 17.14
C LEU A 8 -7.65 -0.78 17.43
N LYS A 9 -7.01 -1.40 18.44
CA LYS A 9 -5.61 -1.13 18.76
C LYS A 9 -4.68 -1.47 17.59
N TRP A 10 -4.94 -2.59 16.92
CA TRP A 10 -4.20 -2.99 15.73
C TRP A 10 -4.44 -2.04 14.55
N LEU A 11 -5.67 -1.60 14.30
CA LEU A 11 -5.94 -0.61 13.25
C LEU A 11 -5.25 0.73 13.52
N ASN A 12 -5.22 1.17 14.78
CA ASN A 12 -4.55 2.40 15.18
C ASN A 12 -3.01 2.33 15.10
N SER A 13 -2.44 1.12 14.99
CA SER A 13 -1.02 0.90 14.74
C SER A 13 -0.67 0.85 13.26
N LEU A 14 -1.63 1.15 12.38
CA LEU A 14 -1.41 1.21 10.94
C LEU A 14 -1.21 2.66 10.52
N SER A 15 -0.26 2.89 9.63
CA SER A 15 -0.08 4.17 8.96
C SER A 15 -0.51 4.06 7.50
N CYS A 16 -1.13 5.13 6.99
CA CYS A 16 -1.60 5.20 5.62
C CYS A 16 -0.91 6.37 4.93
N HIS A 17 -0.25 6.09 3.81
CA HIS A 17 0.49 7.08 3.04
C HIS A 17 0.14 6.97 1.56
N ARG A 18 0.12 8.11 0.85
CA ARG A 18 -0.05 8.11 -0.60
C ARG A 18 1.22 7.59 -1.27
N LEU A 19 1.09 6.86 -2.37
CA LEU A 19 2.22 6.27 -3.09
C LEU A 19 3.25 7.33 -3.48
N SER A 20 2.83 8.39 -4.18
CA SER A 20 3.67 9.51 -4.64
C SER A 20 4.13 10.47 -3.54
N SER A 21 3.73 10.26 -2.27
CA SER A 21 4.15 11.18 -1.20
C SER A 21 5.60 10.96 -0.75
N ASP A 22 6.22 9.84 -1.12
CA ASP A 22 7.58 9.48 -0.73
C ASP A 22 8.24 8.59 -1.79
N ASP A 23 9.41 8.96 -2.29
CA ASP A 23 10.17 8.18 -3.27
C ASP A 23 10.61 6.81 -2.72
N GLU A 24 10.71 6.63 -1.41
CA GLU A 24 10.98 5.33 -0.81
C GLU A 24 9.85 4.32 -1.08
N HIS A 25 8.62 4.81 -1.27
CA HIS A 25 7.49 3.97 -1.65
C HIS A 25 7.66 3.32 -3.03
N LYS A 26 8.42 3.96 -3.93
CA LYS A 26 8.76 3.39 -5.23
C LYS A 26 9.56 2.09 -5.09
N LYS A 27 10.50 2.05 -4.14
CA LYS A 27 11.27 0.83 -3.84
C LYS A 27 10.37 -0.25 -3.24
N LEU A 28 9.45 0.15 -2.36
CA LEU A 28 8.49 -0.76 -1.73
C LEU A 28 7.59 -1.46 -2.75
N ILE A 29 6.98 -0.72 -3.70
CA ILE A 29 6.14 -1.33 -4.75
C ILE A 29 6.94 -2.24 -5.68
N LEU A 30 8.20 -1.90 -5.99
CA LEU A 30 9.07 -2.72 -6.82
C LEU A 30 9.47 -4.03 -6.12
N SER A 31 9.57 -4.01 -4.78
CA SER A 31 9.80 -5.20 -3.97
C SER A 31 8.54 -5.99 -3.62
N PHE A 32 7.35 -5.51 -4.01
CA PHE A 32 6.09 -6.14 -3.67
C PHE A 32 5.91 -7.46 -4.43
N GLU A 33 5.53 -8.52 -3.72
CA GLU A 33 5.29 -9.84 -4.29
C GLU A 33 3.93 -10.39 -3.87
N ASN A 34 3.15 -10.87 -4.85
CA ASN A 34 1.89 -11.55 -4.59
C ASN A 34 1.71 -12.74 -5.53
N LYS A 35 1.89 -13.96 -4.99
CA LYS A 35 1.76 -15.22 -5.75
C LYS A 35 0.33 -15.54 -6.20
N ARG A 36 -0.68 -14.90 -5.59
CA ARG A 36 -2.10 -15.14 -5.92
C ARG A 36 -2.61 -14.25 -7.05
N ASN A 37 -2.02 -13.07 -7.21
CA ASN A 37 -2.43 -12.13 -8.25
C ASN A 37 -1.20 -11.48 -8.92
N PRO A 38 -0.60 -12.13 -9.92
CA PRO A 38 0.56 -11.59 -10.62
C PRO A 38 0.23 -10.32 -11.42
N ASN A 39 -1.02 -10.17 -11.89
CA ASN A 39 -1.43 -8.96 -12.61
C ASN A 39 -1.41 -7.72 -11.71
N LEU A 40 -1.81 -7.87 -10.44
CA LEU A 40 -1.70 -6.79 -9.46
C LEU A 40 -0.23 -6.40 -9.23
N VAL A 41 0.67 -7.38 -9.14
CA VAL A 41 2.10 -7.11 -8.99
C VAL A 41 2.61 -6.33 -10.20
N ASP A 42 2.27 -6.77 -11.41
CA ASP A 42 2.66 -6.11 -12.66
C ASP A 42 2.15 -4.66 -12.71
N SER A 43 0.86 -4.41 -12.44
CA SER A 43 0.31 -3.05 -12.41
C SER A 43 0.98 -2.16 -11.36
N LEU A 44 1.23 -2.69 -10.15
CA LEU A 44 1.92 -1.95 -9.09
C LEU A 44 3.37 -1.61 -9.46
N GLN A 45 4.07 -2.51 -10.16
CA GLN A 45 5.48 -2.33 -10.53
C GLN A 45 5.66 -1.50 -11.81
N THR A 46 4.63 -1.38 -12.66
CA THR A 46 4.73 -0.73 -13.98
C THR A 46 4.01 0.61 -14.05
N THR A 47 2.72 0.69 -13.69
CA THR A 47 1.88 1.86 -13.95
C THR A 47 1.47 2.64 -12.71
N ALA A 48 1.34 1.99 -11.55
CA ALA A 48 0.76 2.61 -10.35
C ALA A 48 1.45 3.90 -9.89
N TRP A 49 2.77 4.00 -10.01
CA TRP A 49 3.50 5.22 -9.66
C TRP A 49 3.12 6.41 -10.56
N LEU A 50 3.05 6.18 -11.88
CA LEU A 50 2.73 7.22 -12.85
C LEU A 50 1.27 7.65 -12.72
N GLU A 51 0.38 6.69 -12.52
CA GLU A 51 -1.05 6.96 -12.33
C GLU A 51 -1.33 7.75 -11.03
N ASP A 52 -0.56 7.50 -9.96
CA ASP A 52 -0.68 8.28 -8.72
C ASP A 52 -0.12 9.69 -8.86
N GLU A 53 0.98 9.85 -9.60
CA GLU A 53 1.61 11.14 -9.87
C GLU A 53 0.78 12.00 -10.81
N ASP A 54 0.18 11.41 -11.86
CA ASP A 54 -0.69 12.12 -12.80
C ASP A 54 -2.10 12.38 -12.24
N GLY A 55 -2.46 11.71 -11.14
CA GLY A 55 -3.73 11.86 -10.43
C GLY A 55 -4.92 11.13 -11.07
N SER A 56 -4.68 10.25 -12.03
CA SER A 56 -5.70 9.38 -12.64
C SER A 56 -6.20 8.33 -11.67
N THR A 57 -5.31 7.78 -10.83
CA THR A 57 -5.65 6.78 -9.80
C THR A 57 -4.87 7.07 -8.53
N ALA A 58 -5.55 7.18 -7.38
CA ALA A 58 -4.88 7.41 -6.12
C ALA A 58 -4.50 6.11 -5.43
N TYR A 59 -3.21 5.87 -5.23
CA TYR A 59 -2.69 4.68 -4.58
C TYR A 59 -2.27 4.97 -3.14
N TYR A 60 -2.63 4.06 -2.22
CA TYR A 60 -2.25 4.16 -0.81
C TYR A 60 -1.48 2.92 -0.36
N ILE A 61 -0.45 3.16 0.44
CA ILE A 61 0.32 2.14 1.12
C ILE A 61 -0.07 2.17 2.59
N ILE A 62 -0.51 1.03 3.08
CA ILE A 62 -0.73 0.82 4.51
C ILE A 62 0.47 0.09 5.08
N LYS A 63 1.13 0.69 6.08
CA LYS A 63 2.26 0.10 6.77
C LYS A 63 1.87 -0.29 8.19
N ASN A 64 2.54 -1.31 8.74
CA ASN A 64 2.52 -1.56 10.19
C ASN A 64 3.48 -0.62 10.92
N ASP A 65 3.49 -0.69 12.26
CA ASP A 65 4.43 0.05 13.12
C ASP A 65 5.91 -0.18 12.76
N ASP A 66 6.25 -1.34 12.17
CA ASP A 66 7.60 -1.68 11.72
C ASP A 66 7.94 -1.11 10.33
N GLY A 67 7.00 -0.39 9.69
CA GLY A 67 7.19 0.22 8.36
C GLY A 67 7.00 -0.73 7.18
N PHE A 68 6.63 -1.98 7.41
CA PHE A 68 6.37 -2.97 6.36
C PHE A 68 5.00 -2.76 5.72
N PRO A 69 4.90 -2.81 4.38
CA PRO A 69 3.64 -2.65 3.68
C PRO A 69 2.77 -3.90 3.91
N LEU A 70 1.57 -3.69 4.47
CA LEU A 70 0.60 -4.74 4.72
C LEU A 70 -0.43 -4.85 3.58
N PHE A 71 -0.82 -3.72 2.99
CA PHE A 71 -1.84 -3.67 1.94
C PHE A 71 -1.61 -2.50 0.98
N SER A 72 -1.71 -2.77 -0.32
CA SER A 72 -1.92 -1.76 -1.36
C SER A 72 -3.35 -1.91 -1.89
N PHE A 73 -4.09 -0.81 -1.94
CA PHE A 73 -5.44 -0.76 -2.52
C PHE A 73 -5.38 0.01 -3.85
N LEU A 74 -6.12 -0.50 -4.83
CA LEU A 74 -6.51 0.13 -6.11
C LEU A 74 -7.81 0.91 -5.92
#